data_AF-A0A4Y2W5Q9-F1
#
_entry.id   AF-A0A4Y2W5Q9-F1
#
_cell.length_a   1.000
_cell.length_b   1.000
_cell.length_c   1.000
_cell.angle_alpha   90.00
_cell.angle_beta   90.00
_cell.angle_gamma   90.00
#
_symmetry.space_group_name_H-M   'P 1'
#
loop_
_entity.id
_entity.type
_entity.pdbx_description
1 polymer ?
#
loop_
_entity_poly.entity_id
_entity_poly.type
_entity_poly.pdbx_seq_one_letter_code
_entity_poly.pdbx_strand_id
1 'polypeptide(L)'
;MARKPNTELGQDGEAFCVLTNDIWAYQWSAKLNEKSTVFPSELTAFHEAVKYVSYRPNHNTFKMHVDNRSRIMASSNSKSTNQTARKIFKIFP
;
A
#
# COMPACT_ATOMS: atom_id res chain seq x y z
N MET A 1 22.70 12.91 -14.27
CA MET A 1 23.25 11.63 -13.75
C MET A 1 22.25 11.07 -12.75
N ALA A 2 21.37 10.18 -13.19
CA ALA A 2 20.33 9.60 -12.34
C ALA A 2 20.98 8.56 -11.42
N ARG A 3 21.00 8.84 -10.11
CA ARG A 3 21.34 7.82 -9.11
C ARG A 3 20.22 6.78 -9.14
N LYS A 4 20.45 5.66 -9.81
CA LYS A 4 19.65 4.45 -9.60
C LYS A 4 19.92 4.01 -8.16
N PRO A 5 18.93 4.02 -7.26
CA PRO A 5 19.11 3.33 -6.01
C PRO A 5 18.99 1.85 -6.32
N ASN A 6 20.02 1.14 -5.90
CA ASN A 6 20.12 -0.30 -5.72
C ASN A 6 18.94 -0.79 -4.87
N THR A 7 17.79 -0.93 -5.50
CA THR A 7 16.73 -1.80 -5.03
C THR A 7 17.09 -3.16 -5.59
N GLU A 8 17.72 -3.98 -4.75
CA GLU A 8 17.47 -5.41 -4.81
C GLU A 8 15.94 -5.55 -4.82
N LEU A 9 15.39 -5.67 -6.03
CA LEU A 9 14.05 -6.17 -6.25
C LEU A 9 14.12 -7.57 -5.68
N GLY A 10 13.87 -7.68 -4.37
CA GLY A 10 13.58 -8.93 -3.70
C GLY A 10 12.45 -9.54 -4.49
N GLN A 11 12.84 -10.50 -5.34
CA GLN A 11 11.95 -11.34 -6.10
C GLN A 11 10.90 -11.84 -5.10
N ASP A 12 9.64 -11.51 -5.34
CA ASP A 12 8.49 -11.94 -4.55
C ASP A 12 8.28 -11.21 -3.21
N GLY A 13 8.24 -9.88 -3.25
CA GLY A 13 7.81 -9.05 -2.13
C GLY A 13 6.74 -8.04 -2.52
N GLU A 14 5.83 -7.74 -1.60
CA GLU A 14 4.96 -6.59 -1.78
C GLU A 14 5.71 -5.32 -1.46
N ALA A 15 5.37 -4.24 -2.16
CA ALA A 15 5.92 -2.94 -1.87
C ALA A 15 4.89 -1.84 -2.11
N PHE A 16 5.05 -0.73 -1.41
CA PHE A 16 4.46 0.54 -1.82
C PHE A 16 5.52 1.65 -1.77
N CYS A 17 5.30 2.69 -2.56
CA CYS A 17 6.12 3.89 -2.56
C CYS A 17 5.25 5.13 -2.39
N VAL A 18 5.83 6.16 -1.78
CA VAL A 18 5.21 7.47 -1.59
C VAL A 18 6.03 8.46 -2.38
N LEU A 19 5.35 9.14 -3.31
CA LEU A 19 5.90 10.24 -4.08
C LEU A 19 5.39 11.55 -3.48
N THR A 20 6.27 12.52 -3.26
CA THR A 20 5.93 13.88 -2.86
C THR A 20 6.51 14.83 -3.90
N ASN A 21 5.64 15.58 -4.59
CA ASN A 21 6.02 16.44 -5.72
C ASN A 21 6.87 15.69 -6.77
N ASP A 22 6.44 14.47 -7.13
CA ASP A 22 7.13 13.57 -8.06
C ASP A 22 8.53 13.10 -7.64
N ILE A 23 8.93 13.38 -6.40
CA ILE A 23 10.17 12.90 -5.77
C ILE A 23 9.85 11.72 -4.86
N TRP A 24 10.66 10.66 -4.92
CA TRP A 24 10.58 9.50 -4.02
C TRP A 24 10.83 9.94 -2.58
N ALA A 25 9.79 9.85 -1.74
CA ALA A 25 9.83 10.30 -0.35
C ALA A 25 9.94 9.13 0.63
N TYR A 26 9.30 8.00 0.32
CA TYR A 26 9.32 6.81 1.17
C TYR A 26 9.04 5.54 0.37
N GLN A 27 9.61 4.41 0.80
CA GLN A 27 9.32 3.09 0.25
C GLN A 27 9.23 2.10 1.41
N TRP A 28 8.28 1.18 1.29
CA TRP A 28 8.15 0.01 2.16
C TRP A 28 8.08 -1.23 1.30
N SER A 29 8.69 -2.31 1.77
CA SER A 29 8.54 -3.64 1.19
C SER A 29 8.55 -4.72 2.27
N ALA A 30 7.85 -5.82 2.00
CA ALA A 30 7.89 -7.02 2.83
C ALA A 30 8.09 -8.26 1.96
N LYS A 31 8.89 -9.19 2.48
CA LYS A 31 9.09 -10.48 1.83
C LYS A 31 7.80 -11.30 1.93
N LEU A 32 7.27 -11.74 0.80
CA LEU A 32 6.15 -12.66 0.82
C LEU A 32 6.63 -14.07 1.12
N ASN A 33 5.89 -14.72 2.00
CA ASN A 33 5.98 -16.15 2.19
C ASN A 33 5.39 -16.83 0.96
N GLU A 34 6.04 -17.86 0.43
CA GLU A 34 5.65 -18.57 -0.82
C GLU A 34 4.21 -19.11 -0.82
N LYS A 35 3.59 -19.23 0.37
CA LYS A 35 2.20 -19.67 0.55
C LYS A 35 1.17 -18.52 0.51
N SER A 36 1.62 -17.28 0.49
CA SER A 36 0.74 -16.11 0.50
C SER A 36 0.26 -15.83 -0.93
N THR A 37 -1.05 -15.84 -1.10
CA THR A 37 -1.67 -15.55 -2.39
C THR A 37 -1.52 -14.07 -2.73
N VAL A 38 -1.50 -13.73 -4.02
CA VAL A 38 -1.25 -12.37 -4.52
C VAL A 38 -2.26 -11.34 -4.00
N PHE A 39 -3.50 -11.75 -3.70
CA PHE A 39 -4.53 -10.81 -3.27
C PHE A 39 -4.44 -10.38 -1.79
N PRO A 40 -4.29 -11.31 -0.81
CA PRO A 40 -4.05 -10.96 0.59
C PRO A 40 -2.71 -10.32 0.86
N SER A 41 -1.68 -10.67 0.06
CA SER A 41 -0.44 -9.94 0.09
C SER A 41 -0.77 -8.51 -0.24
N GLU A 42 -1.04 -8.17 -1.49
CA GLU A 42 -1.16 -6.78 -1.94
C GLU A 42 -2.09 -5.84 -1.11
N LEU A 43 -3.10 -6.39 -0.44
CA LEU A 43 -3.97 -5.68 0.50
C LEU A 43 -3.24 -5.23 1.79
N THR A 44 -2.22 -5.98 2.20
CA THR A 44 -1.30 -5.69 3.30
C THR A 44 -0.41 -4.50 2.98
N ALA A 45 0.23 -4.45 1.79
CA ALA A 45 0.95 -3.25 1.37
C ALA A 45 0.03 -2.02 1.32
N PHE A 46 -1.21 -2.19 0.85
CA PHE A 46 -2.19 -1.10 0.85
C PHE A 46 -2.57 -0.65 2.28
N HIS A 47 -2.75 -1.58 3.21
CA HIS A 47 -3.03 -1.28 4.61
C HIS A 47 -1.89 -0.50 5.28
N GLU A 48 -0.64 -0.86 5.01
CA GLU A 48 0.52 -0.12 5.51
C GLU A 48 0.66 1.27 4.87
N ALA A 49 0.33 1.42 3.58
CA ALA A 49 0.27 2.74 2.94
C ALA A 49 -0.79 3.64 3.57
N VAL A 50 -1.97 3.09 3.85
CA VAL A 50 -3.09 3.82 4.49
C VAL A 50 -2.73 4.23 5.92
N LYS A 51 -2.09 3.35 6.69
CA LYS A 51 -1.54 3.70 8.00
C LYS A 51 -0.50 4.82 7.90
N TYR A 52 0.47 4.70 6.99
CA TYR A 52 1.52 5.70 6.80
C TYR A 52 0.93 7.10 6.56
N VAL A 53 -0.09 7.18 5.70
CA VAL A 53 -0.80 8.42 5.42
C VAL A 53 -1.59 8.93 6.63
N SER A 54 -2.27 8.03 7.34
CA SER A 54 -3.11 8.41 8.49
C SER A 54 -2.32 8.88 9.70
N TYR A 55 -1.09 8.38 9.87
CA TYR A 55 -0.19 8.84 10.92
C TYR A 55 0.52 10.16 10.59
N ARG A 56 0.47 10.63 9.33
CA ARG A 56 1.03 11.94 8.98
C ARG A 56 0.02 13.05 9.29
N PRO A 57 0.31 13.95 10.24
CA PRO A 57 -0.57 15.06 10.59
C PRO A 57 -0.39 16.20 9.57
N ASN A 58 -0.70 15.94 8.31
CA ASN A 58 -0.74 16.97 7.26
C ASN A 58 -2.14 16.94 6.64
N HIS A 59 -2.87 18.06 6.71
CA HIS A 59 -4.19 18.24 6.08
C HIS A 59 -4.14 18.27 4.54
N ASN A 60 -3.09 17.72 3.93
CA ASN A 60 -2.93 17.67 2.48
C ASN A 60 -3.63 16.42 1.94
N THR A 61 -4.32 16.58 0.82
CA THR A 61 -4.97 15.48 0.12
C THR A 61 -3.92 14.50 -0.42
N PHE A 62 -3.94 13.25 0.02
CA PHE A 62 -3.07 12.20 -0.51
C PHE A 62 -3.76 11.53 -1.71
N LYS A 63 -3.07 11.46 -2.85
CA LYS A 63 -3.50 10.69 -4.01
C LYS A 63 -2.82 9.33 -3.98
N MET A 64 -3.58 8.27 -3.76
CA MET A 64 -3.10 6.90 -3.86
C MET A 64 -3.42 6.34 -5.25
N HIS A 65 -2.41 5.82 -5.94
CA HIS A 65 -2.61 5.05 -7.17
C HIS A 65 -2.57 3.57 -6.82
N VAL A 66 -3.63 2.85 -7.15
CA VAL A 66 -3.74 1.41 -6.94
C VAL A 66 -3.99 0.79 -8.31
N ASP A 67 -3.11 -0.12 -8.69
CA ASP A 67 -3.14 -0.88 -9.94
C ASP A 67 -4.37 -1.81 -10.06
N ASN A 68 -4.85 -2.35 -8.94
CA ASN A 68 -5.90 -3.36 -8.92
C ASN A 68 -7.25 -2.81 -8.39
N ARG A 69 -8.24 -2.73 -9.29
CA ARG A 69 -9.63 -2.30 -8.97
C ARG A 69 -10.27 -3.15 -7.87
N SER A 70 -9.96 -4.45 -7.80
CA SER A 70 -10.51 -5.35 -6.79
C SER A 70 -10.11 -4.97 -5.37
N ARG A 71 -8.92 -4.37 -5.18
CA ARG A 71 -8.45 -3.90 -3.86
C ARG A 71 -9.22 -2.67 -3.40
N ILE A 72 -9.50 -1.74 -4.32
CA ILE A 72 -10.36 -0.56 -4.05
C ILE A 72 -11.75 -1.03 -3.62
N MET A 73 -12.37 -1.91 -4.41
CA MET A 73 -13.72 -2.42 -4.10
C MET A 73 -13.78 -3.17 -2.76
N ALA A 74 -12.76 -3.96 -2.43
CA ALA A 74 -12.72 -4.69 -1.17
C ALA A 74 -12.57 -3.76 0.03
N SER A 75 -11.70 -2.76 -0.05
CA SER A 75 -11.40 -1.83 1.04
C SER A 75 -12.46 -0.73 1.24
N SER A 76 -13.22 -0.38 0.20
CA SER A 76 -14.38 0.53 0.30
C SER A 76 -15.66 -0.15 0.82
N ASN A 77 -15.61 -1.45 1.14
CA ASN A 77 -16.78 -2.21 1.60
C ASN A 77 -16.65 -2.58 3.09
N SER A 78 -17.46 -1.95 3.94
CA SER A 78 -17.52 -2.24 5.39
C SER A 78 -17.92 -3.70 5.71
N LYS A 79 -18.59 -4.39 4.78
CA LYS A 79 -19.02 -5.79 4.90
C LYS A 79 -18.08 -6.78 4.21
N SER A 80 -16.88 -6.35 3.78
CA SER A 80 -15.90 -7.23 3.16
C SER A 80 -15.60 -8.44 4.08
N THR A 81 -15.50 -9.64 3.50
CA THR A 81 -15.15 -10.87 4.23
C THR A 81 -13.71 -10.82 4.75
N ASN A 82 -12.84 -10.05 4.08
CA ASN A 82 -11.44 -9.87 4.44
C ASN A 82 -11.29 -8.90 5.65
N GLN A 83 -10.64 -9.36 6.72
CA GLN A 83 -10.44 -8.56 7.93
C GLN A 83 -9.55 -7.33 7.70
N THR A 84 -8.51 -7.42 6.86
CA THR A 84 -7.62 -6.30 6.53
C THR A 84 -8.38 -5.22 5.77
N ALA A 85 -9.20 -5.60 4.79
CA ALA A 85 -10.04 -4.66 4.05
C ALA A 85 -11.00 -3.88 4.97
N ARG A 86 -11.60 -4.54 5.96
CA ARG A 86 -12.44 -3.86 6.96
C ARG A 86 -11.67 -2.91 7.88
N LYS A 87 -10.40 -3.22 8.20
CA LYS A 87 -9.54 -2.30 8.97
C LYS A 87 -9.23 -1.06 8.15
N ILE A 88 -8.94 -1.24 6.86
CA ILE A 88 -8.71 -0.14 5.91
C ILE A 88 -9.95 0.76 5.79
N PHE A 89 -11.15 0.18 5.66
CA PHE A 89 -12.41 0.94 5.62
C PHE A 89 -12.59 1.88 6.82
N LYS A 90 -12.15 1.48 8.02
CA LYS A 90 -12.26 2.31 9.23
C LYS A 90 -11.26 3.47 9.28
N ILE A 91 -10.20 3.40 8.47
CA ILE A 91 -9.13 4.38 8.43
C ILE A 91 -9.35 5.38 7.29
N PHE A 92 -9.95 4.93 6.17
CA PHE A 92 -10.46 5.83 5.17
C PHE A 92 -11.61 6.67 5.75
N PRO A 93 -11.54 8.02 5.68
CA PRO A 93 -12.63 8.90 6.06
C PRO A 93 -13.82 8.82 5.08
#